data_AF-A0A9P5R1U5-F1
#
_entry.id   AF-A0A9P5R1U5-F1
#
_cell.length_a   1.000
_cell.length_b   1.000
_cell.length_c   1.000
_cell.angle_alpha   90.00
_cell.angle_beta   90.00
_cell.angle_gamma   90.00
#
_symmetry.space_group_name_H-M   'P 1'
#
loop_
_entity.id
_entity.type
_entity.pdbx_description
1 polymer ?
#
loop_
_entity_poly.entity_id
_entity_poly.type
_entity_poly.pdbx_seq_one_letter_code
_entity_poly.pdbx_strand_id
1 'polypeptide(L)'
;MTEARQRLNLANSALQPRINNFLSANYDQEYLAAHKNKLIPNTRLDPHFVRSSLLRLYHEYRLAMFNECNRLSKPDILRYVARYKGNDLPGFVSITTFKNIVNGHYLDGWKCVTNEHVLKMHEHLSKALSDFILYAADASSRDVFIRVFERFSRSQADSIKSTIMDIFEDESSPFTLSSQYLDAVKKDRSKTNRAPSVTRGQSVIDLNKPNGDYAPPSSYISPPTAQNAPDTPQPSPNDRMSPTSSPDGDLSYSPLQQQQDNYWDDEHTSVEMIPCLHAYLTAARERIVDKVLMETIERHMINRIGRYFDMIIKATDVELACMLESPMLKRRRQDFETKIADFEGILNDL
;
A
#
# COMPACT_ATOMS: atom_id res chain seq x y z
N MET A 1 7.48 -39.67 -23.45
CA MET A 1 6.57 -38.65 -22.88
C MET A 1 6.02 -39.06 -21.52
N THR A 2 5.43 -40.25 -21.37
CA THR A 2 4.91 -40.73 -20.06
C THR A 2 5.96 -40.72 -18.95
N GLU A 3 7.17 -41.21 -19.22
CA GLU A 3 8.28 -41.20 -18.26
C GLU A 3 8.72 -39.78 -17.85
N ALA A 4 8.84 -38.86 -18.81
CA ALA A 4 9.17 -37.46 -18.54
C ALA A 4 8.11 -36.79 -17.66
N ARG A 5 6.83 -37.07 -17.89
CA ARG A 5 5.73 -36.57 -17.07
C ARG A 5 5.75 -37.16 -15.65
N GLN A 6 6.04 -38.46 -15.51
CA GLN A 6 6.18 -39.08 -14.18
C GLN A 6 7.34 -38.47 -13.40
N ARG A 7 8.50 -38.24 -14.05
CA ARG A 7 9.65 -37.55 -13.45
C ARG A 7 9.32 -36.11 -13.05
N LEU A 8 8.63 -35.36 -13.91
CA LEU A 8 8.19 -34.00 -13.60
C LEU A 8 7.25 -33.98 -12.38
N ASN A 9 6.30 -34.92 -12.30
CA ASN A 9 5.37 -35.01 -11.17
C ASN A 9 6.08 -35.35 -9.84
N LEU A 10 7.10 -36.21 -9.89
CA LEU A 10 7.93 -36.52 -8.72
C LEU A 10 8.72 -35.29 -8.28
N ALA A 11 9.41 -34.63 -9.21
CA ALA A 11 10.16 -33.41 -8.94
C ALA A 11 9.25 -32.28 -8.44
N ASN A 12 8.03 -32.18 -8.97
CA ASN A 12 7.03 -31.21 -8.56
C ASN A 12 6.60 -31.42 -7.10
N SER A 13 6.30 -32.67 -6.74
CA SER A 13 5.95 -33.05 -5.37
C SER A 13 7.08 -32.75 -4.37
N ALA A 14 8.34 -32.85 -4.79
CA ALA A 14 9.50 -32.49 -3.97
C ALA A 14 9.72 -30.97 -3.87
N LEU A 15 9.48 -30.22 -4.95
CA LEU A 15 9.68 -28.78 -5.01
C LEU A 15 8.60 -27.99 -4.26
N GLN A 16 7.34 -28.45 -4.32
CA GLN A 16 6.20 -27.78 -3.71
C GLN A 16 6.37 -27.45 -2.21
N PRO A 17 6.71 -28.40 -1.32
CA PRO A 17 6.91 -28.08 0.09
C PRO A 17 8.08 -27.11 0.32
N ARG A 18 9.13 -27.18 -0.52
CA ARG A 18 10.30 -26.28 -0.42
C ARG A 18 9.94 -24.84 -0.77
N ILE A 19 9.13 -24.61 -1.81
CA ILE A 19 8.64 -23.27 -2.16
C ILE A 19 7.70 -22.73 -1.08
N ASN A 20 6.82 -23.57 -0.53
CA ASN A 20 5.94 -23.15 0.57
C ASN A 20 6.75 -22.76 1.82
N ASN A 21 7.82 -23.49 2.12
CA ASN A 21 8.75 -23.16 3.21
C ASN A 21 9.49 -21.85 2.95
N PHE A 22 9.97 -21.64 1.71
CA PHE A 22 10.60 -20.39 1.28
C PHE A 22 9.66 -19.18 1.47
N LEU A 23 8.40 -19.30 1.04
CA LEU A 23 7.40 -18.23 1.18
C LEU A 23 6.98 -17.98 2.63
N SER A 24 6.97 -19.01 3.47
CA SER A 24 6.68 -18.88 4.91
C SER A 24 7.88 -18.41 5.74
N ALA A 25 9.00 -18.07 5.09
CA ALA A 25 10.27 -17.68 5.73
C ALA A 25 10.91 -18.77 6.62
N ASN A 26 10.56 -20.03 6.38
CA ASN A 26 11.21 -21.21 6.97
C ASN A 26 12.29 -21.72 6.03
N TYR A 27 13.39 -20.97 5.91
CA TYR A 27 14.46 -21.28 4.96
C TYR A 27 15.25 -22.51 5.37
N ASP A 28 15.64 -23.30 4.37
CA ASP A 28 16.57 -24.40 4.55
C ASP A 28 17.98 -23.88 4.94
N GLN A 29 18.63 -24.54 5.89
CA GLN A 29 19.98 -24.18 6.36
C GLN A 29 21.00 -24.24 5.22
N GLU A 30 20.82 -25.17 4.28
CA GLU A 30 21.67 -25.28 3.09
C GLU A 30 21.53 -24.09 2.13
N TYR A 31 20.31 -23.58 1.95
CA TYR A 31 20.07 -22.41 1.11
C TYR A 31 20.75 -21.16 1.67
N LEU A 32 20.62 -20.94 2.98
CA LEU A 32 21.28 -19.86 3.70
C LEU A 32 22.81 -19.95 3.60
N ALA A 33 23.37 -21.15 3.74
CA ALA A 33 24.81 -21.39 3.60
C ALA A 33 25.32 -21.09 2.18
N ALA A 34 24.59 -21.54 1.14
CA ALA A 34 24.95 -21.33 -0.26
C ALA A 34 24.91 -19.85 -0.70
N HIS A 35 24.05 -19.04 -0.07
CA HIS A 35 23.89 -17.63 -0.41
C HIS A 35 24.70 -16.68 0.48
N LYS A 36 25.34 -17.19 1.54
CA LYS A 36 26.19 -16.41 2.45
C LYS A 36 27.37 -15.70 1.77
N ASN A 37 27.88 -16.24 0.65
CA ASN A 37 29.06 -15.71 -0.04
C ASN A 37 28.75 -14.85 -1.27
N LYS A 38 27.48 -14.81 -1.74
CA LYS A 38 27.01 -13.85 -2.76
C LYS A 38 26.53 -12.54 -2.13
N LEU A 39 26.63 -12.43 -0.80
CA LEU A 39 26.30 -11.24 -0.04
C LEU A 39 27.35 -10.16 -0.32
N ILE A 40 26.91 -9.06 -0.92
CA ILE A 40 27.66 -7.81 -0.95
C ILE A 40 28.01 -7.46 0.53
N PRO A 41 29.27 -7.14 0.87
CA PRO A 41 29.73 -7.02 2.26
C PRO A 41 28.95 -6.03 3.14
N ASN A 42 28.14 -5.14 2.55
CA ASN A 42 27.43 -4.07 3.25
C ASN A 42 25.92 -4.26 3.36
N THR A 43 25.36 -5.36 2.87
CA THR A 43 23.94 -5.70 3.11
C THR A 43 23.88 -7.06 3.77
N ARG A 44 23.81 -7.05 5.11
CA ARG A 44 23.35 -8.22 5.86
C ARG A 44 21.94 -8.56 5.37
N LEU A 45 21.80 -9.48 4.42
CA LEU A 45 20.50 -10.10 4.22
C LEU A 45 20.27 -11.05 5.39
N ASP A 46 19.46 -10.54 6.31
CA ASP A 46 18.78 -11.28 7.35
C ASP A 46 18.11 -12.52 6.71
N PRO A 47 18.18 -13.72 7.33
CA PRO A 47 17.43 -14.91 6.91
C PRO A 47 15.93 -14.67 6.71
N HIS A 48 15.36 -13.52 7.05
CA HIS A 48 14.02 -13.09 6.64
C HIS A 48 13.92 -12.43 5.25
N PHE A 49 14.95 -12.55 4.39
CA PHE A 49 15.20 -11.69 3.23
C PHE A 49 13.98 -11.33 2.36
N VAL A 50 13.17 -12.29 1.93
CA VAL A 50 12.02 -11.99 1.06
C VAL A 50 10.96 -11.21 1.81
N ARG A 51 10.64 -11.62 3.04
CA ARG A 51 9.61 -10.96 3.86
C ARG A 51 10.08 -9.59 4.33
N SER A 52 11.33 -9.45 4.78
CA SER A 52 11.89 -8.16 5.20
C SER A 52 12.03 -7.18 4.02
N SER A 53 12.40 -7.67 2.83
CA SER A 53 12.47 -6.83 1.62
C SER A 53 11.08 -6.41 1.14
N LEU A 54 10.09 -7.30 1.17
CA LEU A 54 8.71 -6.95 0.85
C LEU A 54 8.13 -5.94 1.86
N LEU A 55 8.41 -6.11 3.15
CA LEU A 55 8.01 -5.13 4.18
C LEU A 55 8.65 -3.76 3.94
N ARG A 56 9.92 -3.71 3.49
CA ARG A 56 10.57 -2.46 3.11
C ARG A 56 9.88 -1.80 1.91
N LEU A 57 9.63 -2.55 0.84
CA LEU A 57 8.92 -2.06 -0.34
C LEU A 57 7.51 -1.57 0.01
N TYR A 58 6.84 -2.27 0.93
CA TYR A 58 5.54 -1.85 1.47
C TYR A 58 5.63 -0.53 2.22
N HIS A 59 6.65 -0.35 3.05
CA HIS A 59 6.87 0.91 3.74
C HIS A 59 7.15 2.05 2.74
N GLU A 60 7.97 1.81 1.72
CA GLU A 60 8.22 2.76 0.63
C GLU A 60 6.93 3.14 -0.11
N TYR A 61 6.07 2.18 -0.42
CA TYR A 61 4.76 2.42 -1.02
C TYR A 61 3.86 3.30 -0.12
N ARG A 62 3.79 2.99 1.18
CA ARG A 62 3.02 3.78 2.14
C ARG A 62 3.50 5.23 2.22
N LEU A 63 4.82 5.44 2.19
CA LEU A 63 5.42 6.77 2.15
C LEU A 63 5.14 7.50 0.84
N ALA A 64 5.24 6.82 -0.30
CA ALA A 64 4.92 7.41 -1.61
C ALA A 64 3.46 7.88 -1.68
N MET A 65 2.53 7.04 -1.23
CA MET A 65 1.10 7.39 -1.13
C MET A 65 0.86 8.57 -0.17
N PHE A 66 1.60 8.64 0.94
CA PHE A 66 1.54 9.77 1.87
C PHE A 66 1.98 11.08 1.21
N ASN A 67 3.09 11.07 0.47
CA ASN A 67 3.61 12.25 -0.20
C ASN A 67 2.66 12.78 -1.28
N GLU A 68 1.94 11.89 -1.97
CA GLU A 68 0.91 12.29 -2.94
C GLU A 68 -0.30 12.99 -2.30
N CYS A 69 -0.61 12.75 -1.03
CA CYS A 69 -1.73 13.39 -0.33
C CYS A 69 -1.56 14.92 -0.20
N ASN A 70 -0.32 15.42 -0.23
CA ASN A 70 0.02 16.80 0.11
C ASN A 70 0.18 17.72 -1.12
N ARG A 71 -0.21 17.26 -2.32
CA ARG A 71 0.08 17.99 -3.57
C ARG A 71 -0.89 19.12 -3.91
N LEU A 72 -2.12 19.09 -3.40
CA LEU A 72 -3.14 20.08 -3.76
C LEU A 72 -2.96 21.37 -2.96
N SER A 73 -2.77 22.49 -3.65
CA SER A 73 -2.66 23.80 -3.02
C SER A 73 -4.04 24.45 -2.81
N LYS A 74 -4.15 25.39 -1.87
CA LYS A 74 -5.39 26.18 -1.69
C LYS A 74 -5.82 26.89 -2.99
N PRO A 75 -4.93 27.50 -3.80
CA PRO A 75 -5.28 28.02 -5.12
C PRO A 75 -5.93 26.99 -6.06
N ASP A 76 -5.50 25.73 -6.02
CA ASP A 76 -6.12 24.68 -6.84
C ASP A 76 -7.53 24.37 -6.35
N ILE A 77 -7.71 24.24 -5.03
CA ILE A 77 -9.03 24.05 -4.40
C ILE A 77 -9.98 25.18 -4.81
N LEU A 78 -9.52 26.43 -4.77
CA LEU A 78 -10.31 27.59 -5.21
C LEU A 78 -10.74 27.49 -6.67
N ARG A 79 -9.86 27.02 -7.57
CA ARG A 79 -10.23 26.78 -8.98
C ARG A 79 -11.32 25.73 -9.11
N TYR A 80 -11.25 24.65 -8.31
CA TYR A 80 -12.31 23.64 -8.28
C TYR A 80 -13.63 24.22 -7.74
N VAL A 81 -13.60 24.98 -6.65
CA VAL A 81 -14.78 25.65 -6.09
C VAL A 81 -15.43 26.57 -7.13
N ALA A 82 -14.64 27.42 -7.77
CA ALA A 82 -15.14 28.34 -8.80
C ALA A 82 -15.73 27.59 -10.02
N ARG A 83 -15.10 26.50 -10.45
CA ARG A 83 -15.54 25.72 -11.61
C ARG A 83 -16.86 24.99 -11.39
N TYR A 84 -17.10 24.48 -10.18
CA TYR A 84 -18.27 23.66 -9.85
C TYR A 84 -19.30 24.42 -8.99
N LYS A 85 -19.16 25.74 -8.91
CA LYS A 85 -20.08 26.62 -8.22
C LYS A 85 -21.49 26.52 -8.81
N GLY A 86 -22.50 26.49 -7.95
CA GLY A 86 -23.91 26.44 -8.35
C GLY A 86 -24.44 25.05 -8.70
N ASN A 87 -23.60 24.00 -8.61
CA ASN A 87 -24.05 22.62 -8.77
C ASN A 87 -24.81 22.08 -7.56
N ASP A 88 -24.53 22.64 -6.37
CA ASP A 88 -25.19 22.30 -5.11
C ASP A 88 -25.78 23.57 -4.47
N LEU A 89 -26.71 23.42 -3.52
CA LEU A 89 -27.31 24.55 -2.82
C LEU A 89 -26.24 25.40 -2.09
N PRO A 90 -26.35 26.74 -2.13
CA PRO A 90 -25.40 27.62 -1.47
C PRO A 90 -25.37 27.35 0.04
N GLY A 91 -24.15 27.33 0.60
CA GLY A 91 -23.90 27.21 2.04
C GLY A 91 -23.41 25.88 2.56
N PHE A 92 -23.04 24.96 1.67
CA PHE A 92 -22.37 23.72 2.02
C PHE A 92 -21.10 23.54 1.18
N VAL A 93 -20.15 22.76 1.71
CA VAL A 93 -19.04 22.22 0.91
C VAL A 93 -19.66 21.37 -0.20
N SER A 94 -19.55 21.82 -1.45
CA SER A 94 -20.13 21.12 -2.60
C SER A 94 -19.55 19.70 -2.69
N ILE A 95 -20.44 18.70 -2.56
CA ILE A 95 -20.09 17.28 -2.73
C ILE A 95 -19.58 17.05 -4.15
N THR A 96 -20.15 17.78 -5.12
CA THR A 96 -19.68 17.74 -6.51
C THR A 96 -18.24 18.20 -6.62
N THR A 97 -17.89 19.34 -6.03
CA THR A 97 -16.50 19.83 -6.02
C THR A 97 -15.56 18.85 -5.32
N PHE A 98 -15.98 18.32 -4.17
CA PHE A 98 -15.23 17.33 -3.41
C PHE A 98 -14.93 16.07 -4.23
N LYS A 99 -15.95 15.49 -4.87
CA LYS A 99 -15.82 14.32 -5.76
C LYS A 99 -14.83 14.57 -6.89
N ASN A 100 -14.93 15.73 -7.54
CA ASN A 100 -14.06 16.07 -8.65
C ASN A 100 -12.59 16.24 -8.21
N ILE A 101 -12.35 16.79 -7.02
CA ILE A 101 -10.99 16.87 -6.46
C ILE A 101 -10.45 15.47 -6.15
N VAL A 102 -11.22 14.64 -5.44
CA VAL A 102 -10.79 13.29 -5.06
C VAL A 102 -10.48 12.45 -6.30
N ASN A 103 -11.43 12.38 -7.24
CA ASN A 103 -11.29 11.52 -8.41
C ASN A 103 -10.25 12.06 -9.39
N GLY A 104 -10.33 13.34 -9.74
CA GLY A 104 -9.51 13.93 -10.79
C GLY A 104 -8.09 14.34 -10.37
N HIS A 105 -7.83 14.50 -9.06
CA HIS A 105 -6.51 14.91 -8.59
C HIS A 105 -5.79 13.84 -7.78
N TYR A 106 -6.51 13.09 -6.93
CA TYR A 106 -5.86 12.16 -6.01
C TYR A 106 -5.88 10.72 -6.49
N LEU A 107 -7.06 10.20 -6.87
CA LEU A 107 -7.17 8.78 -7.23
C LEU A 107 -6.34 8.41 -8.44
N ASP A 108 -6.30 9.26 -9.48
CA ASP A 108 -5.47 9.01 -10.66
C ASP A 108 -3.96 8.96 -10.32
N GLY A 109 -3.49 9.88 -9.48
CA GLY A 109 -2.09 9.90 -9.02
C GLY A 109 -1.74 8.70 -8.16
N TRP A 110 -2.59 8.39 -7.19
CA TRP A 110 -2.45 7.22 -6.32
C TRP A 110 -2.46 5.92 -7.11
N LYS A 111 -3.33 5.78 -8.11
CA LYS A 111 -3.38 4.63 -8.99
C LYS A 111 -2.07 4.41 -9.74
N CYS A 112 -1.41 5.49 -10.18
CA CYS A 112 -0.10 5.39 -10.83
C CYS A 112 0.97 4.92 -9.84
N VAL A 113 1.03 5.53 -8.65
CA VAL A 113 1.97 5.17 -7.58
C VAL A 113 1.78 3.72 -7.12
N THR A 114 0.53 3.29 -6.93
CA THR A 114 0.17 1.93 -6.57
C THR A 114 0.61 0.94 -7.63
N ASN A 115 0.29 1.18 -8.90
CA ASN A 115 0.72 0.30 -9.98
C ASN A 115 2.24 0.15 -10.02
N GLU A 116 2.98 1.25 -9.93
CA GLU A 116 4.45 1.21 -9.95
C GLU A 116 5.01 0.36 -8.80
N HIS A 117 4.56 0.62 -7.57
CA HIS A 117 5.12 -0.04 -6.38
C HIS A 117 4.71 -1.50 -6.29
N VAL A 118 3.46 -1.83 -6.60
CA VAL A 118 3.00 -3.22 -6.59
C VAL A 118 3.69 -4.04 -7.68
N LEU A 119 3.92 -3.46 -8.87
CA LEU A 119 4.70 -4.14 -9.91
C LEU A 119 6.15 -4.37 -9.50
N LYS A 120 6.79 -3.41 -8.80
CA LYS A 120 8.13 -3.61 -8.21
C LYS A 120 8.14 -4.74 -7.18
N MET A 121 7.14 -4.81 -6.30
CA MET A 121 7.00 -5.92 -5.34
C MET A 121 6.82 -7.27 -6.04
N HIS A 122 5.97 -7.30 -7.07
CA HIS A 122 5.75 -8.48 -7.90
C HIS A 122 7.03 -8.94 -8.59
N GLU A 123 7.77 -8.03 -9.21
CA GLU A 123 9.04 -8.32 -9.87
C GLU A 123 10.08 -8.87 -8.89
N HIS A 124 10.20 -8.22 -7.72
CA HIS A 124 11.12 -8.65 -6.67
C HIS A 124 10.82 -10.08 -6.20
N LEU A 125 9.56 -10.37 -5.88
CA LEU A 125 9.13 -11.70 -5.45
C LEU A 125 9.27 -12.74 -6.56
N SER A 126 8.91 -12.38 -7.79
CA SER A 126 9.06 -13.28 -8.96
C SER A 126 10.51 -13.65 -9.19
N LYS A 127 11.43 -12.68 -9.10
CA LYS A 127 12.85 -12.92 -9.22
C LYS A 127 13.37 -13.83 -8.10
N ALA A 128 13.01 -13.54 -6.86
CA ALA A 128 13.41 -14.36 -5.71
C ALA A 128 12.92 -15.81 -5.83
N LEU A 129 11.68 -16.02 -6.27
CA LEU A 129 11.13 -17.35 -6.52
C LEU A 129 11.81 -18.05 -7.71
N SER A 130 12.08 -17.34 -8.80
CA SER A 130 12.80 -17.88 -9.95
C SER A 130 14.21 -18.36 -9.55
N ASP A 131 14.96 -17.53 -8.81
CA ASP A 131 16.29 -17.87 -8.31
C ASP A 131 16.23 -19.08 -7.37
N PHE A 132 15.19 -19.15 -6.52
CA PHE A 132 14.98 -20.30 -5.65
C PHE A 132 14.64 -21.57 -6.44
N ILE A 133 13.80 -21.50 -7.47
CA ILE A 133 13.49 -22.63 -8.35
C ILE A 133 14.77 -23.12 -9.06
N LEU A 134 15.60 -22.20 -9.57
CA LEU A 134 16.89 -22.56 -10.19
C LEU A 134 17.79 -23.32 -9.23
N TYR A 135 17.80 -22.95 -7.95
CA TYR A 135 18.56 -23.63 -6.91
C TYR A 135 17.94 -24.98 -6.50
N ALA A 136 16.63 -25.03 -6.26
CA ALA A 136 15.96 -26.15 -5.63
C ALA A 136 15.56 -27.26 -6.62
N ALA A 137 15.33 -26.93 -7.89
CA ALA A 137 14.90 -27.89 -8.89
C ALA A 137 16.07 -28.73 -9.43
N ASP A 138 15.78 -30.01 -9.66
CA ASP A 138 16.70 -30.94 -10.30
C ASP A 138 17.10 -30.43 -11.69
N ALA A 139 18.36 -30.64 -12.06
CA ALA A 139 18.92 -30.16 -13.33
C ALA A 139 18.11 -30.61 -14.56
N SER A 140 17.49 -31.79 -14.50
CA SER A 140 16.70 -32.36 -15.60
C SER A 140 15.30 -31.74 -15.78
N SER A 141 14.78 -31.06 -14.77
CA SER A 141 13.41 -30.48 -14.76
C SER A 141 13.40 -28.96 -14.60
N ARG A 142 14.54 -28.38 -14.21
CA ARG A 142 14.74 -26.95 -13.95
C ARG A 142 14.17 -26.04 -15.05
N ASP A 143 14.52 -26.30 -16.30
CA ASP A 143 14.10 -25.43 -17.40
C ASP A 143 12.59 -25.43 -17.62
N VAL A 144 11.92 -26.57 -17.34
CA VAL A 144 10.46 -26.67 -17.42
C VAL A 144 9.83 -25.85 -16.30
N PHE A 145 10.32 -26.00 -15.08
CA PHE A 145 9.84 -25.21 -13.95
C PHE A 145 9.97 -23.72 -14.19
N ILE A 146 11.11 -23.24 -14.67
CA ILE A 146 11.33 -21.81 -14.95
C ILE A 146 10.40 -21.30 -16.05
N ARG A 147 10.27 -22.02 -17.17
CA ARG A 147 9.36 -21.61 -18.25
C ARG A 147 7.90 -21.54 -17.79
N VAL A 148 7.45 -22.53 -17.04
CA VAL A 148 6.08 -22.54 -16.49
C VAL A 148 5.91 -21.42 -15.47
N PHE A 149 6.93 -21.15 -14.65
CA PHE A 149 6.92 -20.10 -13.65
C PHE A 149 6.84 -18.71 -14.27
N GLU A 150 7.62 -18.42 -15.32
CA GLU A 150 7.54 -17.15 -16.05
C GLU A 150 6.14 -16.89 -16.59
N ARG A 151 5.50 -17.91 -17.17
CA ARG A 151 4.12 -17.82 -17.67
C ARG A 151 3.13 -17.57 -16.54
N PHE A 152 3.28 -18.25 -15.42
CA PHE A 152 2.48 -18.02 -14.21
C PHE A 152 2.65 -16.58 -13.70
N SER A 153 3.89 -16.10 -13.55
CA SER A 153 4.23 -14.75 -13.09
C SER A 153 3.62 -13.67 -13.99
N ARG A 154 3.75 -13.80 -15.32
CA ARG A 154 3.09 -12.87 -16.26
C ARG A 154 1.57 -12.84 -16.08
N SER A 155 0.94 -14.00 -15.94
CA SER A 155 -0.51 -14.09 -15.69
C SER A 155 -0.93 -13.46 -14.35
N GLN A 156 -0.09 -13.56 -13.32
CA GLN A 156 -0.35 -12.88 -12.05
C GLN A 156 -0.18 -11.36 -12.17
N ALA A 157 0.81 -10.87 -12.92
CA ALA A 157 0.97 -9.43 -13.18
C ALA A 157 -0.28 -8.80 -13.83
N ASP A 158 -0.86 -9.48 -14.83
CA ASP A 158 -2.10 -9.04 -15.47
C ASP A 158 -3.28 -9.03 -14.48
N SER A 159 -3.39 -10.09 -13.66
CA SER A 159 -4.42 -10.19 -12.63
C SER A 159 -4.31 -9.10 -11.56
N ILE A 160 -3.07 -8.81 -11.12
CA ILE A 160 -2.75 -7.75 -10.17
C ILE A 160 -3.18 -6.40 -10.73
N LYS A 161 -2.82 -6.11 -11.99
CA LYS A 161 -3.21 -4.86 -12.65
C LYS A 161 -4.72 -4.69 -12.69
N SER A 162 -5.47 -5.75 -13.07
CA SER A 162 -6.93 -5.72 -13.04
C SER A 162 -7.47 -5.45 -11.63
N THR A 163 -6.97 -6.16 -10.61
CA THR A 163 -7.43 -5.96 -9.22
C THR A 163 -7.14 -4.55 -8.71
N ILE A 164 -6.00 -3.94 -9.08
CA ILE A 164 -5.73 -2.54 -8.74
C ILE A 164 -6.79 -1.63 -9.39
N MET A 165 -7.15 -1.86 -10.65
CA MET A 165 -8.19 -1.08 -11.32
C MET A 165 -9.53 -1.18 -10.58
N ASP A 166 -9.93 -2.40 -10.21
CA ASP A 166 -11.19 -2.65 -9.49
C ASP A 166 -11.20 -1.93 -8.13
N ILE A 167 -10.09 -1.98 -7.38
CA ILE A 167 -9.97 -1.27 -6.08
C ILE A 167 -10.16 0.24 -6.23
N PHE A 168 -9.56 0.84 -7.26
CA PHE A 168 -9.68 2.29 -7.49
C PHE A 168 -11.05 2.67 -8.07
N GLU A 169 -11.70 1.77 -8.82
CA GLU A 169 -13.08 1.97 -9.25
C GLU A 169 -14.04 1.98 -8.05
N ASP A 170 -13.86 1.06 -7.10
CA ASP A 170 -14.63 1.04 -5.84
C ASP A 170 -14.46 2.36 -5.04
N GLU A 171 -13.23 2.89 -4.96
CA GLU A 171 -12.93 4.12 -4.21
C GLU A 171 -13.29 5.41 -4.95
N SER A 172 -13.67 5.33 -6.24
CA SER A 172 -14.12 6.48 -7.04
C SER A 172 -15.45 7.08 -6.59
N SER A 173 -16.18 6.37 -5.73
CA SER A 173 -17.41 6.82 -5.10
C SER A 173 -17.13 7.22 -3.64
N PRO A 174 -16.74 8.47 -3.37
CA PRO A 174 -16.35 8.86 -2.01
C PRO A 174 -17.51 8.73 -1.03
N PHE A 175 -17.31 7.89 -0.02
CA PHE A 175 -18.22 7.73 1.11
C PHE A 175 -17.94 8.79 2.18
N THR A 176 -18.63 9.92 2.09
CA THR A 176 -18.57 11.02 3.07
C THR A 176 -19.34 10.72 4.37
N LEU A 177 -19.97 9.54 4.48
CA LEU A 177 -20.76 9.11 5.64
C LEU A 177 -20.03 8.10 6.55
N SER A 178 -18.75 7.82 6.32
CA SER A 178 -18.01 6.94 7.24
C SER A 178 -17.82 7.61 8.60
N SER A 179 -18.01 6.85 9.68
CA SER A 179 -17.79 7.34 11.06
C SER A 179 -16.37 7.89 11.23
N GLN A 180 -15.39 7.24 10.59
CA GLN A 180 -13.99 7.66 10.57
C GLN A 180 -13.79 9.06 9.96
N TYR A 181 -14.49 9.40 8.88
CA TYR A 181 -14.46 10.73 8.29
C TYR A 181 -15.02 11.78 9.25
N LEU A 182 -16.19 11.52 9.84
CA LEU A 182 -16.83 12.45 10.77
C LEU A 182 -15.98 12.68 12.04
N ASP A 183 -15.35 11.63 12.56
CA ASP A 183 -14.48 11.71 13.73
C ASP A 183 -13.17 12.45 13.43
N ALA A 184 -12.59 12.24 12.25
CA ALA A 184 -11.40 12.97 11.80
C ALA A 184 -11.69 14.46 11.58
N VAL A 185 -12.82 14.81 10.96
CA VAL A 185 -13.26 16.21 10.80
C VAL A 185 -13.49 16.88 12.16
N LYS A 186 -14.15 16.19 13.11
CA LYS A 186 -14.32 16.69 14.49
C LYS A 186 -12.98 16.90 15.18
N LYS A 187 -12.05 15.96 15.05
CA LYS A 187 -10.71 16.04 15.65
C LYS A 187 -9.91 17.22 15.10
N ASP A 188 -9.91 17.46 13.79
CA ASP A 188 -9.19 18.61 13.22
C ASP A 188 -9.85 19.95 13.58
N ARG A 189 -11.18 20.05 13.53
CA ARG A 189 -11.90 21.26 13.99
C ARG A 189 -11.62 21.58 15.47
N SER A 190 -11.47 20.55 16.32
CA SER A 190 -11.14 20.73 17.73
C SER A 190 -9.71 21.23 17.98
N LYS A 191 -8.76 20.97 17.06
CA LYS A 191 -7.39 21.51 17.12
C LYS A 191 -7.37 22.98 16.68
N THR A 192 -8.12 23.32 15.64
CA THR A 192 -8.22 24.71 15.14
C THR A 192 -8.85 25.63 16.19
N ASN A 193 -9.83 25.15 16.95
CA ASN A 193 -10.46 25.92 18.03
C ASN A 193 -9.58 26.10 19.29
N ARG A 194 -8.41 25.45 19.36
CA ARG A 194 -7.43 25.62 20.45
C ARG A 194 -6.28 26.57 20.12
N ALA A 195 -6.20 27.09 18.89
CA ALA A 195 -5.23 28.12 18.55
C ALA A 195 -5.74 29.48 19.05
N PRO A 196 -4.98 30.21 19.90
CA PRO A 196 -5.35 31.57 20.27
C PRO A 196 -5.35 32.44 19.01
N SER A 197 -6.37 33.29 18.89
CA SER A 197 -6.54 34.27 17.82
C SER A 197 -5.30 35.14 17.65
N VAL A 198 -4.45 34.80 16.69
CA VAL A 198 -3.34 35.64 16.23
C VAL A 198 -3.73 36.30 14.91
N THR A 199 -3.47 37.59 14.87
CA THR A 199 -3.78 38.62 13.89
C THR A 199 -3.69 38.18 12.43
N ARG A 200 -4.68 38.62 11.65
CA ARG A 200 -4.83 38.48 10.20
C ARG A 200 -3.58 38.98 9.46
N GLY A 201 -2.74 38.04 9.03
CA GLY A 201 -1.59 38.28 8.17
C GLY A 201 -0.66 37.07 8.15
N GLN A 202 -0.71 36.29 7.08
CA GLN A 202 0.15 35.14 6.78
C GLN A 202 0.04 33.94 7.74
N SER A 203 -0.92 33.04 7.48
CA SER A 203 -0.76 31.63 7.85
C SER A 203 -0.27 30.84 6.64
N VAL A 204 1.04 30.65 6.56
CA VAL A 204 1.58 29.49 5.86
C VAL A 204 1.27 28.31 6.77
N ILE A 205 0.23 27.55 6.45
CA ILE A 205 0.02 26.24 7.08
C ILE A 205 1.14 25.36 6.54
N ASP A 206 2.20 25.19 7.34
CA ASP A 206 3.33 24.35 7.00
C ASP A 206 2.90 22.88 7.13
N LEU A 207 2.54 22.28 6.00
CA LEU A 207 2.10 20.88 5.84
C LEU A 207 3.24 19.86 6.07
N ASN A 208 4.44 20.31 6.45
CA ASN A 208 5.65 19.50 6.53
C ASN A 208 5.96 18.89 7.90
N LYS A 209 5.07 18.94 8.91
CA LYS A 209 5.36 18.29 10.20
C LYS A 209 5.00 16.79 10.15
N PRO A 210 5.98 15.87 10.19
CA PRO A 210 5.68 14.47 10.45
C PRO A 210 5.16 14.36 11.89
N ASN A 211 3.93 13.86 12.07
CA ASN A 211 3.50 13.41 13.38
C ASN A 211 4.32 12.17 13.75
N GLY A 212 4.98 12.23 14.90
CA GLY A 212 6.00 11.30 15.36
C GLY A 212 5.56 9.84 15.50
N ASP A 213 6.59 9.03 15.67
CA ASP A 213 6.61 7.57 15.77
C ASP A 213 5.48 6.98 16.63
N TYR A 214 4.66 6.12 16.03
CA TYR A 214 3.73 5.26 16.76
C TYR A 214 4.46 3.98 17.19
N ALA A 215 4.83 3.91 18.46
CA ALA A 215 5.07 2.65 19.15
C ALA A 215 3.72 1.95 19.50
N PRO A 216 3.65 0.61 19.49
CA PRO A 216 2.41 -0.14 19.75
C PRO A 216 1.98 -0.05 21.24
N PRO A 217 0.69 -0.28 21.55
CA PRO A 217 0.11 0.09 22.83
C PRO A 217 0.49 -0.91 23.93
N SER A 218 1.08 -0.40 25.01
CA SER A 218 1.19 -1.11 26.28
C SER A 218 0.15 -0.56 27.26
N SER A 219 -0.62 -1.48 27.82
CA SER A 219 -1.59 -1.33 28.89
C SER A 219 -1.06 -0.55 30.10
N TYR A 220 -1.87 0.36 30.66
CA TYR A 220 -2.40 0.33 32.03
C TYR A 220 -3.00 1.70 32.36
N ILE A 221 -4.30 1.69 32.64
CA ILE A 221 -5.06 2.81 33.20
C ILE A 221 -4.78 2.86 34.71
N SER A 222 -4.48 4.04 35.24
CA SER A 222 -4.87 4.45 36.59
C SER A 222 -5.00 5.98 36.67
N PRO A 223 -6.03 6.52 37.35
CA PRO A 223 -6.34 7.95 37.38
C PRO A 223 -5.68 8.66 38.58
N PRO A 224 -5.48 9.99 38.54
CA PRO A 224 -5.21 10.74 39.76
C PRO A 224 -6.46 11.39 40.34
N THR A 225 -6.47 11.27 41.65
CA THR A 225 -7.37 11.68 42.72
C THR A 225 -7.55 13.20 42.83
N ALA A 226 -8.74 13.60 43.31
CA ALA A 226 -9.03 14.95 43.81
C ALA A 226 -8.21 15.28 45.07
N GLN A 227 -7.82 16.54 45.25
CA GLN A 227 -7.80 17.21 46.57
C GLN A 227 -7.45 18.71 46.49
N ASN A 228 -8.32 19.48 47.17
CA ASN A 228 -8.08 20.64 48.03
C ASN A 228 -7.80 22.06 47.46
N ALA A 229 -8.70 22.96 47.88
CA ALA A 229 -8.58 24.42 47.96
C ALA A 229 -7.55 24.86 49.03
N PRO A 230 -7.16 26.16 49.10
CA PRO A 230 -7.92 27.10 49.96
C PRO A 230 -8.00 28.57 49.50
N ASP A 231 -9.06 29.24 50.00
CA ASP A 231 -9.24 30.62 50.51
C ASP A 231 -8.67 31.89 49.80
N THR A 232 -9.64 32.72 49.34
CA THR A 232 -9.91 34.21 49.47
C THR A 232 -8.78 35.22 49.81
N PRO A 233 -8.88 36.56 49.47
CA PRO A 233 -10.10 37.41 49.55
C PRO A 233 -10.33 38.50 48.47
N GLN A 234 -11.56 39.05 48.47
CA GLN A 234 -12.00 40.30 47.83
C GLN A 234 -11.25 41.56 48.35
N PRO A 235 -11.35 42.69 47.63
CA PRO A 235 -12.26 43.73 48.14
C PRO A 235 -13.18 44.37 47.06
N SER A 236 -14.22 45.01 47.59
CA SER A 236 -15.40 45.60 46.92
C SER A 236 -15.18 47.04 46.38
N PRO A 237 -16.21 47.88 46.19
CA PRO A 237 -16.68 48.34 44.88
C PRO A 237 -16.48 49.85 44.67
N ASN A 238 -16.72 50.38 43.46
CA ASN A 238 -17.22 51.74 43.30
C ASN A 238 -17.81 52.00 41.90
N ASP A 239 -19.11 52.27 41.92
CA ASP A 239 -19.91 53.19 41.12
C ASP A 239 -19.26 53.91 39.92
N ARG A 240 -19.93 53.80 38.76
CA ARG A 240 -20.50 54.98 38.10
C ARG A 240 -21.61 54.67 37.10
N MET A 241 -22.57 55.58 37.13
CA MET A 241 -23.89 55.62 36.49
C MET A 241 -23.88 55.61 34.95
N SER A 242 -24.80 54.82 34.37
CA SER A 242 -25.87 55.14 33.38
C SER A 242 -25.72 56.39 32.46
N PRO A 243 -26.23 56.37 31.20
CA PRO A 243 -27.60 55.93 30.94
C PRO A 243 -27.90 55.14 29.66
N THR A 244 -28.96 54.35 29.82
CA THR A 244 -29.94 53.89 28.85
C THR A 244 -30.53 55.02 28.00
N SER A 245 -30.56 54.83 26.70
CA SER A 245 -31.62 55.34 25.81
C SER A 245 -32.13 54.18 24.95
N SER A 246 -33.43 53.92 25.11
CA SER A 246 -34.23 52.91 24.42
C SER A 246 -34.61 53.35 22.99
N PRO A 247 -35.21 52.45 22.19
CA PRO A 247 -35.11 52.40 20.73
C PRO A 247 -36.27 53.09 20.03
N ASP A 248 -35.99 53.76 18.92
CA ASP A 248 -36.97 54.04 17.89
C ASP A 248 -36.34 53.82 16.52
N GLY A 249 -37.10 53.15 15.66
CA GLY A 249 -36.61 52.43 14.50
C GLY A 249 -36.05 53.30 13.39
N ASP A 250 -35.01 52.76 12.75
CA ASP A 250 -34.93 52.77 11.30
C ASP A 250 -34.07 51.57 10.89
N LEU A 251 -34.72 50.43 10.63
CA LEU A 251 -34.08 49.30 9.95
C LEU A 251 -33.96 49.63 8.45
N SER A 252 -33.22 50.69 8.15
CA SER A 252 -32.58 50.85 6.86
C SER A 252 -31.44 49.82 6.82
N TYR A 253 -31.77 48.60 6.37
CA TYR A 253 -30.76 47.67 5.90
C TYR A 253 -29.99 48.38 4.79
N SER A 254 -28.74 48.75 5.08
CA SER A 254 -27.88 49.37 4.08
C SER A 254 -27.73 48.38 2.91
N PRO A 255 -27.90 48.79 1.64
CA PRO A 255 -27.70 47.91 0.48
C PRO A 255 -26.32 47.22 0.45
N LEU A 256 -25.35 47.78 1.18
CA LEU A 256 -24.02 47.21 1.40
C LEU A 256 -24.01 45.95 2.28
N GLN A 257 -24.96 45.79 3.21
CA GLN A 257 -25.10 44.57 4.02
C GLN A 257 -25.85 43.46 3.27
N GLN A 258 -26.82 43.80 2.42
CA GLN A 258 -27.45 42.82 1.52
C GLN A 258 -26.51 42.31 0.41
N GLN A 259 -25.44 43.05 0.10
CA GLN A 259 -24.36 42.55 -0.75
C GLN A 259 -23.35 41.66 -0.01
N GLN A 260 -23.29 41.76 1.32
CA GLN A 260 -22.40 40.96 2.16
C GLN A 260 -23.02 39.61 2.56
N ASP A 261 -24.35 39.53 2.60
CA ASP A 261 -25.11 38.33 3.02
C ASP A 261 -25.42 37.34 1.88
N ASN A 262 -25.02 37.61 0.64
CA ASN A 262 -25.43 36.81 -0.54
C ASN A 262 -24.32 36.02 -1.23
N TYR A 263 -23.14 35.91 -0.64
CA TYR A 263 -22.10 35.05 -1.19
C TYR A 263 -21.42 34.30 -0.06
N TRP A 264 -21.65 32.99 0.01
CA TRP A 264 -20.64 32.13 0.59
C TRP A 264 -19.36 32.39 -0.22
N ASP A 265 -18.45 33.14 0.42
CA ASP A 265 -17.16 33.50 -0.15
C ASP A 265 -16.45 32.21 -0.56
N ASP A 266 -16.06 32.11 -1.84
CA ASP A 266 -15.35 30.93 -2.35
C ASP A 266 -14.10 30.64 -1.50
N GLU A 267 -13.53 31.69 -0.90
CA GLU A 267 -12.47 31.63 0.08
C GLU A 267 -12.89 30.85 1.34
N HIS A 268 -14.05 31.13 1.92
CA HIS A 268 -14.58 30.42 3.08
C HIS A 268 -14.87 28.96 2.75
N THR A 269 -15.50 28.68 1.60
CA THR A 269 -15.75 27.31 1.14
C THR A 269 -14.45 26.53 0.94
N SER A 270 -13.40 27.17 0.39
CA SER A 270 -12.09 26.52 0.24
C SER A 270 -11.45 26.17 1.59
N VAL A 271 -11.56 27.05 2.58
CA VAL A 271 -11.02 26.85 3.93
C VAL A 271 -11.72 25.71 4.65
N GLU A 272 -13.05 25.58 4.51
CA GLU A 272 -13.79 24.47 5.10
C GLU A 272 -13.55 23.14 4.40
N MET A 273 -13.25 23.16 3.09
CA MET A 273 -13.04 21.95 2.30
C MET A 273 -11.69 21.28 2.58
N ILE A 274 -10.65 22.05 2.93
CA ILE A 274 -9.31 21.53 3.26
C ILE A 274 -9.33 20.45 4.36
N PRO A 275 -9.86 20.68 5.57
CA PRO A 275 -9.88 19.66 6.62
C PRO A 275 -10.76 18.46 6.25
N CYS A 276 -11.83 18.68 5.48
CA CYS A 276 -12.68 17.62 4.96
C CYS A 276 -11.92 16.71 3.99
N LEU A 277 -11.21 17.30 3.02
CA LEU A 277 -10.37 16.56 2.07
C LEU A 277 -9.26 15.81 2.81
N HIS A 278 -8.55 16.46 3.72
CA HIS A 278 -7.46 15.85 4.49
C HIS A 278 -7.93 14.62 5.30
N ALA A 279 -9.04 14.75 6.01
CA ALA A 279 -9.64 13.66 6.77
C ALA A 279 -10.02 12.47 5.86
N TYR A 280 -10.70 12.74 4.75
CA TYR A 280 -11.10 11.70 3.81
C TYR A 280 -9.90 11.01 3.17
N LEU A 281 -8.95 11.78 2.64
CA LEU A 281 -7.77 11.26 1.94
C LEU A 281 -6.91 10.41 2.87
N THR A 282 -6.79 10.78 4.15
CA THR A 282 -6.08 9.97 5.15
C THR A 282 -6.73 8.60 5.30
N ALA A 283 -8.05 8.55 5.48
CA ALA A 283 -8.78 7.29 5.64
C ALA A 283 -8.80 6.46 4.35
N ALA A 284 -9.02 7.09 3.19
CA ALA A 284 -9.03 6.42 1.90
C ALA A 284 -7.66 5.82 1.56
N ARG A 285 -6.57 6.57 1.82
CA ARG A 285 -5.20 6.06 1.63
C ARG A 285 -4.96 4.82 2.46
N GLU A 286 -5.31 4.82 3.75
CA GLU A 286 -5.10 3.66 4.62
C GLU A 286 -5.87 2.44 4.11
N ARG A 287 -7.14 2.59 3.75
CA ARG A 287 -7.93 1.51 3.14
C ARG A 287 -7.31 1.00 1.84
N ILE A 288 -6.91 1.89 0.94
CA ILE A 288 -6.31 1.52 -0.35
C ILE A 288 -5.01 0.77 -0.11
N VAL A 289 -4.12 1.28 0.75
CA VAL A 289 -2.83 0.65 1.03
C VAL A 289 -3.02 -0.76 1.60
N ASP A 290 -3.91 -0.91 2.58
CA ASP A 290 -4.18 -2.21 3.21
C ASP A 290 -4.89 -3.18 2.25
N LYS A 291 -5.94 -2.72 1.53
CA LYS A 291 -6.70 -3.54 0.57
C LYS A 291 -5.82 -3.98 -0.59
N VAL A 292 -5.01 -3.08 -1.15
CA VAL A 292 -4.08 -3.40 -2.24
C VAL A 292 -3.10 -4.48 -1.80
N LEU A 293 -2.47 -4.36 -0.62
CA LEU A 293 -1.51 -5.37 -0.16
C LEU A 293 -2.14 -6.78 -0.10
N MET A 294 -3.28 -6.88 0.58
CA MET A 294 -4.01 -8.12 0.79
C MET A 294 -4.51 -8.72 -0.52
N GLU A 295 -5.10 -7.90 -1.39
CA GLU A 295 -5.78 -8.36 -2.60
C GLU A 295 -4.84 -8.51 -3.81
N THR A 296 -3.62 -7.97 -3.75
CA THR A 296 -2.64 -8.09 -4.85
C THR A 296 -1.52 -9.08 -4.52
N ILE A 297 -0.46 -8.67 -3.83
CA ILE A 297 0.73 -9.50 -3.60
C ILE A 297 0.40 -10.74 -2.78
N GLU A 298 -0.32 -10.60 -1.66
CA GLU A 298 -0.66 -11.76 -0.85
C GLU A 298 -1.59 -12.71 -1.59
N ARG A 299 -2.67 -12.20 -2.20
CA ARG A 299 -3.63 -13.02 -2.93
C ARG A 299 -3.05 -13.68 -4.18
N HIS A 300 -2.40 -12.92 -5.05
CA HIS A 300 -2.02 -13.39 -6.39
C HIS A 300 -0.64 -14.02 -6.44
N MET A 301 0.29 -13.64 -5.56
CA MET A 301 1.64 -14.23 -5.57
C MET A 301 1.86 -15.27 -4.49
N ILE A 302 1.39 -15.01 -3.26
CA ILE A 302 1.61 -15.93 -2.14
C ILE A 302 0.54 -17.02 -2.13
N ASN A 303 -0.73 -16.63 -2.04
CA ASN A 303 -1.84 -17.57 -1.86
C ASN A 303 -2.17 -18.36 -3.13
N ARG A 304 -1.87 -17.79 -4.30
CA ARG A 304 -2.09 -18.46 -5.60
C ARG A 304 -0.88 -19.26 -6.11
N ILE A 305 0.19 -19.39 -5.33
CA ILE A 305 1.34 -20.24 -5.72
C ILE A 305 0.92 -21.70 -5.99
N GLY A 306 -0.17 -22.18 -5.38
CA GLY A 306 -0.80 -23.47 -5.71
C GLY A 306 -1.10 -23.62 -7.21
N ARG A 307 -1.57 -22.55 -7.86
CA ARG A 307 -1.90 -22.57 -9.29
C ARG A 307 -0.67 -22.74 -10.18
N TYR A 308 0.51 -22.31 -9.72
CA TYR A 308 1.76 -22.59 -10.44
C TYR A 308 2.01 -24.10 -10.51
N PHE A 309 1.79 -24.84 -9.43
CA PHE A 309 1.91 -26.31 -9.43
C PHE A 309 0.85 -26.98 -10.32
N ASP A 310 -0.38 -26.45 -10.34
CA ASP A 310 -1.41 -26.91 -11.28
C ASP A 310 -1.00 -26.69 -12.75
N MET A 311 -0.31 -25.58 -13.03
CA MET A 311 0.20 -25.28 -14.37
C MET A 311 1.35 -26.22 -14.76
N ILE A 312 2.20 -26.63 -13.82
CA ILE A 312 3.27 -27.61 -14.06
C ILE A 312 2.68 -28.96 -14.45
N ILE A 313 1.63 -29.42 -13.75
CA ILE A 313 0.94 -30.68 -14.09
C ILE A 313 0.38 -30.64 -15.52
N LYS A 314 -0.01 -29.46 -15.98
CA LYS A 314 -0.52 -29.18 -17.33
C LYS A 314 0.58 -28.77 -18.32
N ALA A 315 1.86 -29.01 -18.01
CA ALA A 315 2.97 -28.70 -18.91
C ALA A 315 2.76 -29.38 -20.27
N THR A 316 2.98 -28.60 -21.33
CA THR A 316 2.80 -29.02 -22.71
C THR A 316 3.85 -30.03 -23.13
N ASP A 317 3.57 -30.79 -24.19
CA ASP A 317 4.54 -31.76 -24.71
C ASP A 317 5.82 -31.09 -25.24
N VAL A 318 5.72 -29.84 -25.70
CA VAL A 318 6.88 -29.02 -26.08
C VAL A 318 7.76 -28.69 -24.88
N GLU A 319 7.17 -28.34 -23.75
CA GLU A 319 7.90 -28.09 -22.50
C GLU A 319 8.54 -29.38 -21.97
N LEU A 320 7.81 -30.50 -22.02
CA LEU A 320 8.29 -31.82 -21.59
C LEU A 320 9.39 -32.38 -22.50
N ALA A 321 9.41 -32.01 -23.78
CA ALA A 321 10.47 -32.42 -24.71
C ALA A 321 11.85 -31.93 -24.25
N CYS A 322 11.93 -30.82 -23.52
CA CYS A 322 13.18 -30.31 -22.95
C CYS A 322 13.75 -31.19 -21.83
N MET A 323 12.94 -32.07 -21.24
CA MET A 323 13.40 -33.04 -20.22
C MET A 323 13.92 -34.34 -20.82
N LEU A 324 13.71 -34.56 -22.12
CA LEU A 324 14.26 -35.71 -22.80
C LEU A 324 15.74 -35.45 -23.06
N GLU A 325 16.60 -36.40 -22.69
CA GLU A 325 18.02 -36.29 -23.01
C GLU A 325 18.22 -36.12 -24.51
N SER A 326 19.06 -35.15 -24.87
CA SER A 326 19.55 -35.04 -26.25
C SER A 326 20.14 -36.41 -26.68
N PRO A 327 19.88 -36.87 -27.91
CA PRO A 327 20.41 -38.14 -28.42
C PRO A 327 21.93 -38.24 -28.24
N MET A 328 22.63 -37.11 -28.31
CA MET A 328 24.08 -37.02 -28.13
C MET A 328 24.51 -37.26 -26.68
N LEU A 329 23.79 -36.68 -25.71
CA LEU A 329 24.03 -36.89 -24.28
C LEU A 329 23.73 -38.34 -23.88
N LYS A 330 22.65 -38.90 -24.41
CA LYS A 330 22.29 -40.31 -24.20
C LYS A 330 23.38 -41.26 -24.70
N ARG A 331 23.89 -41.05 -25.93
CA ARG A 331 25.03 -41.82 -26.47
C ARG A 331 26.27 -41.69 -25.58
N ARG A 332 26.61 -40.46 -25.17
CA ARG A 332 27.81 -40.21 -24.37
C ARG A 332 27.74 -40.86 -22.99
N ARG A 333 26.56 -40.87 -22.36
CA ARG A 333 26.30 -41.60 -21.10
C ARG A 333 26.49 -43.11 -21.31
N GLN A 334 25.91 -43.65 -22.39
CA GLN A 334 26.01 -45.07 -22.71
C GLN A 334 27.47 -45.49 -22.97
N ASP A 335 28.26 -44.65 -23.64
CA ASP A 335 29.70 -44.87 -23.81
C ASP A 335 30.46 -44.89 -22.47
N PHE A 336 30.09 -44.02 -21.52
CA PHE A 336 30.70 -44.01 -20.20
C PHE A 336 30.30 -45.23 -19.37
N GLU A 337 29.02 -45.63 -19.40
CA GLU A 337 28.53 -46.83 -18.72
C GLU A 337 29.22 -48.09 -19.26
N THR A 338 29.42 -48.17 -20.57
CA THR A 338 30.14 -49.29 -21.21
C THR A 338 31.59 -49.33 -20.72
N LYS A 339 32.28 -48.19 -20.69
CA LYS A 339 33.66 -48.11 -20.19
C LYS A 339 33.78 -48.48 -18.71
N ILE A 340 32.82 -48.08 -17.88
CA ILE A 340 32.80 -48.44 -16.46
C ILE A 340 32.64 -49.96 -16.31
N ALA A 341 31.71 -50.56 -17.05
CA ALA A 341 31.50 -52.01 -17.02
C ALA A 341 32.75 -52.79 -17.49
N ASP A 342 33.45 -52.30 -18.52
CA ASP A 342 34.71 -52.90 -18.98
C ASP A 342 35.79 -52.83 -17.90
N PHE A 343 35.91 -51.70 -17.20
CA PHE A 343 36.87 -51.55 -16.09
C PHE A 343 36.53 -52.44 -14.90
N GLU A 344 35.25 -52.56 -14.54
CA GLU A 344 34.79 -53.45 -13.47
C GLU A 344 35.05 -54.93 -13.83
N GLY A 345 34.89 -55.31 -15.10
CA GLY A 345 35.25 -56.64 -15.58
C GLY A 345 36.74 -56.95 -15.40
N ILE A 346 37.61 -56.04 -15.84
CA ILE A 346 39.07 -56.18 -15.70
C ILE A 346 39.48 -56.27 -14.21
N LEU A 347 38.83 -55.50 -13.34
CA LEU A 347 39.07 -55.53 -11.90
C LEU A 347 38.66 -56.84 -11.22
N ASN A 348 37.62 -57.51 -11.74
CA ASN A 348 37.16 -58.80 -11.21
C ASN A 348 37.99 -59.99 -11.72
N ASP A 349 38.72 -59.82 -12.83
CA ASP A 349 39.61 -60.84 -13.40
C ASP A 349 41.04 -60.79 -12.80
N LEU A 350 41.35 -59.74 -12.01
CA LEU A 350 42.58 -59.57 -11.22
C LEU A 350 42.41 -60.13 -9.81
#